data_AF-A0A5J4N911-F1
#
_entry.id   AF-A0A5J4N911-F1
#
_cell.length_a   1.000
_cell.length_b   1.000
_cell.length_c   1.000
_cell.angle_alpha   90.00
_cell.angle_beta   90.00
_cell.angle_gamma   90.00
#
_symmetry.space_group_name_H-M   'P 1'
#
loop_
_entity.id
_entity.type
_entity.pdbx_description
1 polymer ?
#
loop_
_entity_poly.entity_id
_entity_poly.type
_entity_poly.pdbx_seq_one_letter_code
_entity_poly.pdbx_strand_id
1 'polypeptide(L)'
;MKAYSGFSFAMAHLFPNKMTGFTKSEVEDAVYRFCKKKWSQIVTETDPKQLGFVYNFCFDGIYTLELLTNFGFKTDESWKAITFGAKMNPMCVSLQINGQSVSWALGYMLDQSAFLPSESLKLQVSVPLFAALVVVSFLIIVASIVCLVFAVCISRKQSANHDF
;
A
#
# COMPACT_ATOMS: atom_id res chain seq x y z
N MET A 1 -4.98 6.47 10.82
CA MET A 1 -3.58 6.09 11.11
C MET A 1 -3.51 4.58 11.28
N LYS A 2 -2.39 3.94 10.95
CA LYS A 2 -2.21 2.50 11.20
C LYS A 2 -1.02 2.27 12.13
N ALA A 3 -1.21 1.43 13.14
CA ALA A 3 -0.19 1.08 14.14
C ALA A 3 0.15 -0.42 14.02
N TYR A 4 1.45 -0.74 14.09
CA TYR A 4 1.99 -2.07 13.78
C TYR A 4 3.08 -2.49 14.77
N SER A 5 3.62 -3.70 14.61
CA SER A 5 4.69 -4.25 15.47
C SER A 5 4.22 -4.35 16.93
N GLY A 6 5.05 -4.02 17.92
CA GLY A 6 4.74 -4.10 19.35
C GLY A 6 3.36 -3.53 19.73
N PHE A 7 2.96 -2.42 19.10
CA PHE A 7 1.67 -1.77 19.33
C PHE A 7 0.46 -2.66 18.99
N SER A 8 0.60 -3.59 18.04
CA SER A 8 -0.52 -4.43 17.61
C SER A 8 -0.62 -5.76 18.37
N PHE A 9 0.44 -6.23 19.00
CA PHE A 9 0.41 -7.49 19.77
C PHE A 9 -0.42 -7.36 21.05
N ALA A 10 -0.13 -6.34 21.87
CA ALA A 10 -0.90 -6.08 23.09
C ALA A 10 -2.37 -5.79 22.76
N MET A 11 -2.64 -5.01 21.70
CA MET A 11 -4.00 -4.72 21.27
C MET A 11 -4.74 -5.95 20.74
N ALA A 12 -4.07 -6.84 19.99
CA ALA A 12 -4.68 -8.08 19.51
C ALA A 12 -4.99 -9.06 20.65
N HIS A 13 -4.17 -9.08 21.72
CA HIS A 13 -4.44 -9.88 22.89
C HIS A 13 -5.60 -9.33 23.72
N LEU A 14 -5.63 -8.02 23.96
CA LEU A 14 -6.70 -7.36 24.72
C LEU A 14 -8.04 -7.31 23.95
N PHE A 15 -7.97 -7.26 22.62
CA PHE A 15 -9.13 -7.08 21.74
C PHE A 15 -9.09 -8.02 20.53
N PRO A 16 -9.30 -9.34 20.71
CA PRO A 16 -9.10 -10.34 19.66
C PRO A 16 -10.00 -10.17 18.43
N ASN A 17 -11.17 -9.53 18.59
CA ASN A 17 -12.16 -9.35 17.53
C ASN A 17 -12.30 -7.91 17.06
N LYS A 18 -11.35 -7.02 17.41
CA LYS A 18 -11.42 -5.60 17.07
C LYS A 18 -10.07 -5.14 16.53
N MET A 19 -10.10 -4.48 15.37
CA MET A 19 -8.88 -3.96 14.71
C MET A 19 -8.91 -2.45 14.51
N THR A 20 -10.06 -1.80 14.63
CA THR A 20 -10.25 -0.36 14.40
C THR A 20 -11.43 0.15 15.20
N GLY A 21 -11.60 1.47 15.30
CA GLY A 21 -12.73 2.07 16.00
C GLY A 21 -12.63 1.96 17.53
N PHE A 22 -11.39 1.96 18.04
CA PHE A 22 -11.13 2.02 19.48
C PHE A 22 -11.45 3.40 20.02
N THR A 23 -11.93 3.47 21.27
CA THR A 23 -11.89 4.72 22.04
C THR A 23 -10.68 4.68 22.98
N LYS A 24 -10.15 5.86 23.33
CA LYS A 24 -9.04 5.95 24.28
C LYS A 24 -9.47 5.34 25.62
N SER A 25 -10.66 5.70 26.08
CA SER A 25 -11.23 5.24 27.35
C SER A 25 -11.37 3.72 27.42
N GLU A 26 -11.80 3.07 26.32
CA GLU A 26 -11.91 1.61 26.24
C GLU A 26 -10.55 0.92 26.33
N VAL A 27 -9.55 1.44 25.61
CA VAL A 27 -8.19 0.88 25.63
C VAL A 27 -7.55 1.10 27.00
N GLU A 28 -7.73 2.27 27.58
CA GLU A 28 -7.22 2.63 28.91
C GLU A 28 -7.77 1.69 29.98
N ASP A 29 -9.08 1.48 30.03
CA ASP A 29 -9.71 0.57 30.98
C ASP A 29 -9.25 -0.88 30.77
N ALA A 30 -9.18 -1.36 29.52
CA ALA A 30 -8.71 -2.71 29.23
C ALA A 30 -7.25 -2.94 29.66
N VAL A 31 -6.36 -1.99 29.38
CA VAL A 31 -4.95 -2.04 29.78
C VAL A 31 -4.83 -2.05 31.30
N TYR A 32 -5.50 -1.13 32.01
CA TYR A 32 -5.46 -1.09 33.47
C TYR A 32 -6.02 -2.36 34.10
N ARG A 33 -7.10 -2.90 33.54
CA ARG A 33 -7.71 -4.14 34.02
C ARG A 33 -6.77 -5.32 33.83
N PHE A 34 -6.07 -5.39 32.70
CA PHE A 34 -5.05 -6.41 32.43
C PHE A 34 -3.86 -6.28 33.39
N CYS A 35 -3.32 -5.08 33.58
CA CYS A 35 -2.20 -4.82 34.49
C CYS A 35 -2.49 -5.19 35.95
N LYS A 36 -3.75 -5.16 36.38
CA LYS A 36 -4.16 -5.55 37.75
C LYS A 36 -4.37 -7.06 37.92
N LYS A 37 -4.35 -7.86 36.85
CA LYS A 37 -4.51 -9.31 36.95
C LYS A 37 -3.32 -9.95 37.64
N LYS A 38 -3.59 -11.00 38.42
CA LYS A 38 -2.51 -11.83 38.99
C LYS A 38 -1.87 -12.65 37.88
N TRP A 39 -0.55 -12.81 37.94
CA TRP A 39 0.20 -13.60 36.96
C TRP A 39 -0.37 -15.02 36.77
N SER A 40 -0.81 -15.67 37.84
CA SER A 40 -1.45 -17.00 37.78
C SER A 40 -2.71 -17.03 36.89
N GLN A 41 -3.49 -15.96 36.87
CA GLN A 41 -4.69 -15.85 36.02
C GLN A 41 -4.30 -15.65 34.56
N ILE A 42 -3.33 -14.76 34.31
CA ILE A 42 -2.82 -14.48 32.96
C ILE A 42 -2.28 -15.77 32.31
N VAL A 43 -1.48 -16.55 33.04
CA VAL A 43 -0.91 -17.81 32.53
C VAL A 43 -1.99 -18.84 32.17
N THR A 44 -3.11 -18.86 32.91
CA THR A 44 -4.20 -19.82 32.68
C THR A 44 -5.06 -19.43 31.48
N GLU A 45 -5.23 -18.13 31.23
CA GLU A 45 -6.10 -17.59 30.19
C GLU A 45 -5.38 -17.36 28.84
N THR A 46 -4.04 -17.38 28.85
CA THR A 46 -3.22 -17.06 27.68
C THR A 46 -2.82 -18.32 26.90
N ASP A 47 -2.86 -18.26 25.57
CA ASP A 47 -2.33 -19.32 24.71
C ASP A 47 -0.85 -19.59 25.06
N PRO A 48 -0.43 -20.86 25.25
CA PRO A 48 0.97 -21.21 25.53
C PRO A 48 1.98 -20.58 24.56
N LYS A 49 1.61 -20.35 23.29
CA LYS A 49 2.46 -19.71 22.27
C LYS A 49 2.70 -18.23 22.54
N GLN A 50 1.82 -17.57 23.28
CA GLN A 50 1.91 -16.14 23.63
C GLN A 50 2.53 -15.90 25.01
N LEU A 51 2.71 -16.95 25.83
CA LEU A 51 3.20 -16.85 27.20
C LEU A 51 4.57 -16.15 27.29
N GLY A 52 5.43 -16.36 26.29
CA GLY A 52 6.74 -15.73 26.20
C GLY A 52 6.71 -14.22 25.95
N PHE A 53 5.56 -13.64 25.60
CA PHE A 53 5.41 -12.21 25.29
C PHE A 53 4.42 -11.50 26.22
N VAL A 54 3.47 -12.24 26.81
CA VAL A 54 2.36 -11.68 27.60
C VAL A 54 2.82 -10.89 28.82
N TYR A 55 4.02 -11.18 29.35
CA TYR A 55 4.59 -10.44 30.49
C TYR A 55 4.85 -8.96 30.17
N ASN A 56 5.08 -8.60 28.89
CA ASN A 56 5.30 -7.21 28.46
C ASN A 56 4.01 -6.47 28.12
N PHE A 57 2.87 -7.14 27.96
CA PHE A 57 1.67 -6.48 27.44
C PHE A 57 1.12 -5.36 28.32
N CYS A 58 1.33 -5.43 29.64
CA CYS A 58 0.98 -4.32 30.52
C CYS A 58 1.85 -3.08 30.20
N PHE A 59 3.16 -3.26 30.10
CA PHE A 59 4.08 -2.19 29.73
C PHE A 59 3.78 -1.65 28.33
N ASP A 60 3.62 -2.54 27.34
CA ASP A 60 3.30 -2.16 25.96
C ASP A 60 1.99 -1.39 25.86
N GLY A 61 0.96 -1.79 26.63
CA GLY A 61 -0.33 -1.11 26.69
C GLY A 61 -0.21 0.32 27.22
N ILE A 62 0.46 0.49 28.36
CA ILE A 62 0.69 1.81 28.97
C ILE A 62 1.56 2.67 28.04
N TYR A 63 2.64 2.11 27.52
CA TYR A 63 3.52 2.81 26.58
C TYR A 63 2.76 3.27 25.34
N THR A 64 1.88 2.43 24.78
CA THR A 64 1.03 2.79 23.64
C THR A 64 0.11 3.98 23.95
N LEU A 65 -0.54 3.96 25.12
CA LEU A 65 -1.43 5.04 25.57
C LEU A 65 -0.69 6.37 25.70
N GLU A 66 0.46 6.36 26.39
CA GLU A 66 1.27 7.57 26.61
C GLU A 66 1.89 8.09 25.32
N LEU A 67 2.43 7.21 24.50
CA LEU A 67 3.05 7.57 23.22
C LEU A 67 2.01 8.22 22.30
N LEU A 68 0.86 7.58 22.10
CA LEU A 68 -0.20 8.12 21.23
C LEU A 68 -0.76 9.44 21.76
N THR A 69 -0.88 9.59 23.08
CA THR A 69 -1.28 10.85 23.72
C THR A 69 -0.27 11.97 23.40
N ASN A 70 1.02 11.67 23.44
CA ASN A 70 2.10 12.61 23.08
C ASN A 70 2.12 12.95 21.60
N PHE A 71 1.72 12.03 20.72
CA PHE A 71 1.54 12.28 19.28
C PHE A 71 0.23 13.01 18.93
N GLY A 72 -0.58 13.39 19.91
CA GLY A 72 -1.80 14.19 19.71
C GLY A 72 -3.10 13.39 19.67
N PHE A 73 -3.07 12.07 19.86
CA PHE A 73 -4.27 11.23 19.98
C PHE A 73 -4.81 11.28 21.41
N LYS A 74 -5.36 12.43 21.79
CA LYS A 74 -5.80 12.70 23.18
C LYS A 74 -7.28 12.37 23.43
N THR A 75 -8.11 12.31 22.39
CA THR A 75 -9.57 12.15 22.51
C THR A 75 -10.06 10.80 21.99
N ASP A 76 -11.23 10.35 22.45
CA ASP A 76 -11.85 9.11 21.97
C ASP A 76 -12.10 9.11 20.46
N GLU A 77 -12.43 10.27 19.90
CA GLU A 77 -12.65 10.45 18.46
C GLU A 77 -11.36 10.26 17.67
N SER A 78 -10.25 10.79 18.17
CA SER A 78 -8.94 10.63 17.51
C SER A 78 -8.49 9.17 17.47
N TRP A 79 -8.83 8.40 18.50
CA TRP A 79 -8.53 6.97 18.60
C TRP A 79 -9.35 6.11 17.64
N LYS A 80 -10.57 6.51 17.28
CA LYS A 80 -11.40 5.77 16.32
C LYS A 80 -10.76 5.66 14.93
N ALA A 81 -9.90 6.62 14.58
CA ALA A 81 -9.16 6.64 13.32
C ALA A 81 -7.89 5.76 13.32
N ILE A 82 -7.57 5.10 14.44
CA ILE A 82 -6.43 4.20 14.57
C ILE A 82 -6.85 2.78 14.22
N THR A 83 -6.11 2.16 13.31
CA THR A 83 -6.25 0.75 12.97
C THR A 83 -5.00 0.00 13.40
N PHE A 84 -5.16 -1.01 14.26
CA PHE A 84 -4.08 -1.88 14.70
C PHE A 84 -3.99 -3.08 13.77
N GLY A 85 -2.86 -3.19 13.06
CA GLY A 85 -2.62 -4.25 12.09
C GLY A 85 -1.78 -5.37 12.69
N ALA A 86 -2.44 -6.44 13.14
CA ALA A 86 -1.80 -7.72 13.41
C ALA A 86 -2.63 -8.82 12.74
N LYS A 87 -2.14 -9.38 11.64
CA LYS A 87 -2.53 -10.75 11.27
C LYS A 87 -1.45 -11.67 11.83
N MET A 88 -1.82 -12.42 12.86
CA MET A 88 -1.02 -13.56 13.31
C MET A 88 -1.08 -14.65 12.23
N ASN A 89 0.05 -14.98 11.63
CA ASN A 89 0.25 -16.29 11.01
C ASN A 89 1.17 -17.12 11.94
N PRO A 90 1.15 -18.46 11.86
CA PRO A 90 1.87 -19.34 12.80
C PRO A 90 3.41 -19.23 12.74
N MET A 91 3.96 -18.45 11.80
CA MET A 91 5.39 -18.29 11.55
C MET A 91 5.87 -16.84 11.73
N CYS A 92 5.07 -15.83 11.37
CA CYS A 92 5.36 -14.40 11.51
C CYS A 92 4.07 -13.58 11.66
N VAL A 93 4.13 -12.50 12.45
CA VAL A 93 3.13 -11.44 12.37
C VAL A 93 3.52 -10.53 11.21
N SER A 94 2.72 -10.56 10.15
CA SER A 94 2.94 -9.72 8.97
C SER A 94 1.70 -8.88 8.73
N LEU A 95 1.91 -7.58 8.53
CA LEU A 95 0.85 -6.75 8.01
C LEU A 95 0.62 -7.13 6.55
N GLN A 96 -0.52 -7.73 6.25
CA GLN A 96 -0.90 -7.97 4.86
C GLN A 96 -1.83 -6.88 4.36
N ILE A 97 -1.38 -6.13 3.36
CA ILE A 97 -2.25 -5.32 2.49
C ILE A 97 -2.27 -6.05 1.15
N ASN A 98 -3.45 -6.50 0.70
CA ASN A 98 -3.62 -7.29 -0.53
C ASN A 98 -2.70 -8.53 -0.61
N GLY A 99 -2.44 -9.19 0.53
CA GLY A 99 -1.58 -10.38 0.60
C GLY A 99 -0.08 -10.09 0.69
N GLN A 100 0.36 -8.83 0.62
CA GLN A 100 1.77 -8.46 0.73
C GLN A 100 2.13 -7.94 2.12
N SER A 101 3.24 -8.43 2.66
CA SER A 101 3.81 -7.98 3.93
C SER A 101 4.31 -6.55 3.82
N VAL A 102 3.71 -5.62 4.57
CA VAL A 102 4.12 -4.21 4.57
C VAL A 102 4.96 -3.92 5.81
N SER A 103 6.15 -3.38 5.60
CA SER A 103 7.08 -2.96 6.63
C SER A 103 8.00 -1.87 6.07
N TRP A 104 8.75 -1.21 6.94
CA TRP A 104 9.78 -0.25 6.52
C TRP A 104 10.82 -0.90 5.59
N ALA A 105 11.07 -2.21 5.73
CA ALA A 105 11.99 -2.93 4.87
C ALA A 105 11.52 -2.98 3.40
N LEU A 106 10.20 -3.07 3.16
CA LEU A 106 9.66 -2.96 1.81
C LEU A 106 9.90 -1.56 1.23
N GLY A 107 9.65 -0.52 2.03
CA GLY A 107 9.94 0.86 1.64
C GLY A 107 11.43 1.09 1.35
N TYR A 108 12.31 0.54 2.19
CA TYR A 108 13.75 0.60 2.02
C TYR A 108 14.20 -0.12 0.74
N MET A 109 13.67 -1.31 0.46
CA MET A 109 13.96 -2.03 -0.78
C MET A 109 13.51 -1.22 -2.01
N LEU A 110 12.33 -0.61 -1.96
CA LEU A 110 11.82 0.24 -3.04
C LEU A 110 12.69 1.48 -3.27
N ASP A 111 13.10 2.14 -2.19
CA ASP A 111 14.01 3.30 -2.24
C ASP A 111 15.36 2.93 -2.88
N GLN A 112 15.99 1.85 -2.43
CA GLN A 112 17.27 1.38 -2.97
C GLN A 112 17.18 0.92 -4.43
N SER A 113 16.02 0.41 -4.85
CA SER A 113 15.83 -0.08 -6.21
C SER A 113 15.54 1.01 -7.24
N ALA A 114 15.41 2.29 -6.83
CA ALA A 114 15.01 3.41 -7.68
C ALA A 114 13.74 3.15 -8.52
N PHE A 115 12.92 2.16 -8.12
CA PHE A 115 11.68 1.77 -8.79
C PHE A 115 10.53 2.74 -8.52
N LEU A 116 10.69 3.63 -7.53
CA LEU A 116 9.78 4.74 -7.28
C LEU A 116 10.22 5.88 -8.20
N PRO A 117 9.55 6.12 -9.34
CA PRO A 117 9.89 7.25 -10.18
C PRO A 117 9.65 8.52 -9.36
N SER A 118 10.71 9.29 -9.09
CA SER A 118 10.66 10.54 -8.31
C SER A 118 9.83 11.63 -8.99
N GLU A 119 9.57 11.44 -10.28
CA GLU A 119 8.63 12.21 -11.06
C GLU A 119 7.64 11.24 -11.70
N SER A 120 6.33 11.56 -11.68
CA SER A 120 5.44 10.95 -12.67
C SER A 120 6.09 11.18 -14.02
N LEU A 121 6.24 10.13 -14.84
CA LEU A 121 6.74 10.30 -16.21
C LEU A 121 5.84 11.35 -16.87
N LYS A 122 6.30 12.60 -16.94
CA LYS A 122 5.55 13.74 -17.51
C LYS A 122 5.56 13.64 -19.03
N LEU A 123 5.41 12.45 -19.59
CA LEU A 123 4.82 12.30 -20.91
C LEU A 123 3.30 12.41 -20.76
N GLN A 124 2.84 13.54 -20.21
CA GLN A 124 1.45 13.92 -20.25
C GLN A 124 1.18 14.55 -21.63
N VAL A 125 1.45 13.78 -22.69
CA VAL A 125 0.93 14.12 -24.01
C VAL A 125 -0.57 13.99 -23.86
N SER A 126 -1.28 15.11 -23.99
CA SER A 126 -2.74 15.06 -23.89
C SER A 126 -3.25 14.04 -24.90
N VAL A 127 -4.14 13.14 -24.46
CA VAL A 127 -4.79 12.15 -25.32
C VAL A 127 -5.23 12.72 -26.68
N PRO A 128 -5.79 13.95 -26.77
CA PRO A 128 -6.10 14.55 -28.07
C PRO A 128 -4.88 14.85 -28.95
N LEU A 129 -3.75 15.31 -28.38
CA LEU A 129 -2.53 15.60 -29.13
C LEU A 129 -1.87 14.30 -29.64
N PHE A 130 -1.87 13.25 -28.82
CA PHE A 130 -1.41 11.93 -29.24
C PHE A 130 -2.27 11.37 -30.39
N ALA A 131 -3.60 11.45 -30.27
CA ALA A 131 -4.52 11.02 -31.31
C ALA A 131 -4.32 11.80 -32.63
N ALA A 132 -4.14 13.13 -32.54
CA ALA A 132 -3.89 13.96 -33.71
C ALA A 132 -2.60 13.57 -34.45
N LEU A 133 -1.51 13.32 -33.71
CA LEU A 133 -0.23 12.89 -34.30
C LEU A 133 -0.32 11.54 -35.01
N VAL A 134 -1.08 10.60 -34.44
CA VAL A 134 -1.32 9.27 -35.05
C VAL A 134 -2.10 9.41 -36.36
N VAL A 135 -3.16 10.24 -36.38
CA VAL A 135 -3.98 10.46 -37.58
C VAL A 135 -3.16 11.13 -38.69
N VAL A 136 -2.39 12.18 -38.37
CA VAL A 136 -1.52 12.86 -39.34
C VAL A 136 -0.49 11.91 -39.93
N SER A 137 0.13 11.07 -39.08
CA SER A 137 1.11 10.08 -39.52
C SER A 137 0.49 9.08 -40.50
N PHE A 138 -0.73 8.61 -40.23
CA PHE A 138 -1.44 7.69 -41.11
C PHE A 138 -1.76 8.32 -42.48
N LEU A 139 -2.22 9.58 -42.49
CA LEU A 139 -2.52 10.30 -43.73
C LEU A 139 -1.27 10.50 -44.60
N ILE A 140 -0.12 10.81 -44.00
CA ILE A 140 1.16 10.94 -44.73
C ILE A 140 1.54 9.61 -45.37
N ILE A 141 1.40 8.49 -44.65
CA ILE A 141 1.70 7.16 -45.19
C ILE A 141 0.80 6.86 -46.38
N VAL A 142 -0.52 7.06 -46.26
CA VAL A 142 -1.46 6.82 -47.36
C VAL A 142 -1.14 7.69 -48.57
N ALA A 143 -0.89 8.98 -48.36
CA ALA A 143 -0.52 9.90 -49.43
C ALA A 143 0.78 9.47 -50.13
N SER A 144 1.78 9.01 -49.37
CA SER A 144 3.04 8.52 -49.93
C SER A 144 2.84 7.28 -50.81
N ILE A 145 2.01 6.33 -50.37
CA ILE A 145 1.69 5.12 -51.14
C ILE A 145 0.96 5.49 -52.43
N VAL A 146 -0.02 6.39 -52.34
CA VAL A 146 -0.78 6.87 -53.51
C VAL A 146 0.17 7.54 -54.51
N CYS A 147 1.04 8.46 -54.05
CA CYS A 147 2.04 9.10 -54.90
C CYS A 147 3.00 8.09 -55.55
N LEU A 148 3.46 7.08 -54.82
CA LEU A 148 4.31 6.02 -55.36
C LEU A 148 3.57 5.21 -56.43
N VAL A 149 2.32 4.82 -56.20
CA VAL A 149 1.49 4.11 -57.19
C VAL A 149 1.27 4.98 -58.43
N PHE A 150 0.95 6.26 -58.28
CA PHE A 150 0.81 7.17 -59.41
C PHE A 150 2.11 7.33 -60.20
N ALA A 151 3.25 7.51 -59.54
CA ALA A 151 4.55 7.60 -60.19
C ALA A 151 4.92 6.31 -60.95
N VAL A 152 4.63 5.14 -60.37
CA VAL A 152 4.82 3.83 -61.03
C VAL A 152 3.86 3.67 -62.22
N CYS A 153 2.60 4.11 -62.10
CA CYS A 153 1.64 4.06 -63.20
C CYS A 153 2.05 5.00 -64.36
N ILE A 154 2.55 6.19 -64.08
CA ILE A 154 3.03 7.14 -65.09
C ILE A 154 4.30 6.62 -65.78
N SER A 155 5.26 6.10 -65.03
CA SER A 155 6.48 5.50 -65.60
C SER A 155 6.19 4.27 -66.44
N ARG A 156 5.24 3.41 -66.03
CA ARG A 156 4.74 2.30 -66.87
C ARG A 156 4.04 2.80 -68.13
N LYS A 157 3.24 3.86 -68.05
CA LYS A 157 2.57 4.46 -69.20
C LYS A 157 3.55 5.12 -70.19
N GLN A 158 4.65 5.72 -69.71
CA GLN A 158 5.72 6.24 -70.55
C GLN A 158 6.51 5.13 -71.25
N SER A 159 6.80 4.01 -70.56
CA SER A 159 7.43 2.85 -71.18
C SER A 159 6.57 2.23 -72.29
N ALA A 160 5.24 2.24 -72.15
CA ALA A 160 4.32 1.70 -73.17
C ALA A 160 4.12 2.63 -74.38
N ASN A 161 4.46 3.92 -74.27
CA ASN A 161 4.26 4.92 -75.34
C ASN A 161 5.53 5.19 -76.17
N HIS A 162 6.65 4.56 -75.83
CA HIS A 162 7.93 4.65 -76.55
C HIS A 162 8.18 3.42 -77.46
N ASP A 163 7.25 2.46 -77.49
CA ASP A 163 7.26 1.25 -78.33
C ASP A 163 6.26 1.32 -79.51
N PHE A 164 5.87 2.54 -79.95
CA PHE A 164 5.09 2.75 -81.18
C PHE A 164 5.75 3.78 -82.10
#